data_AF-A0A9Q9M808-F1
#
_entry.id   AF-A0A9Q9M808-F1
#
_cell.length_a   1.000
_cell.length_b   1.000
_cell.length_c   1.000
_cell.angle_alpha   90.00
_cell.angle_beta   90.00
_cell.angle_gamma   90.00
#
_symmetry.space_group_name_H-M   'P 1'
#
loop_
_entity.id
_entity.type
_entity.pdbx_description
1 polymer ?
#
loop_
_entity_poly.entity_id
_entity_poly.type
_entity_poly.pdbx_seq_one_letter_code
_entity_poly.pdbx_strand_id
1 'polypeptide(L)'
;MRIDIPTPTFPEDDRPRALYARLSRIDFLSASPYRRASIEFDGVDADQIDDSKDPEGELFNEKEFKAFALTRIVTTPRRFEEVMGAPPIVGSWFRLQIEPSGDGLITWQAQLGPLRYYAQTRVVTVGGSPLVDPLSPPSGPSPKSLGAASAKEPLPTSIAELSNRFTVGRKWSDIERVLKSIAAPTEIVVRDVGQASFVSFVDKEGRSYLHFDTGLPVSWNGYTAPKKLDVDLAKDQIVILSHWDWDHLHAPCTIKDLYDAKWIVPSQRLGPGAARIAIAIAKRGNLFVWPYGAAFTTADLSIAECAGKVGNANNTGLTLRARLSAGREALLTGDADYSTLPATMTAPVDYLLVSHHGAAMAVGSVPTARSGTVGFAAVSFGAGNTYRHPNEATELTHFKSGWGNWRPTARRPGIRPRWDRKFF
;
A
#
# COMPACT_ATOMS: atom_id res chain seq x y z
N MET A 1 22.05 5.80 -7.49
CA MET A 1 21.34 6.50 -8.57
C MET A 1 20.52 7.66 -8.01
N ARG A 2 20.44 8.80 -8.73
CA ARG A 2 19.57 9.93 -8.38
C ARG A 2 18.32 9.88 -9.24
N ILE A 3 17.16 9.79 -8.60
CA ILE A 3 15.88 9.54 -9.25
C ILE A 3 15.03 10.79 -9.11
N ASP A 4 14.60 11.36 -10.23
CA ASP A 4 13.69 12.49 -10.22
C ASP A 4 12.26 11.98 -10.00
N ILE A 5 11.59 12.53 -8.98
CA ILE A 5 10.19 12.22 -8.72
C ILE A 5 9.31 13.21 -9.49
N PRO A 6 8.33 12.74 -10.28
CA PRO A 6 7.45 13.63 -11.02
C PRO A 6 6.73 14.62 -10.10
N THR A 7 6.60 15.86 -10.56
CA THR A 7 5.76 16.84 -9.88
C THR A 7 4.29 16.58 -10.26
N PRO A 8 3.35 16.61 -9.29
CA PRO A 8 1.94 16.47 -9.61
C PRO A 8 1.45 17.52 -10.62
N THR A 9 0.60 17.09 -11.53
CA THR A 9 -0.06 17.96 -12.52
C THR A 9 -1.56 17.79 -12.44
N PHE A 10 -2.30 18.82 -12.81
CA PHE A 10 -3.76 18.85 -12.74
C PHE A 10 -4.39 19.08 -14.11
N PRO A 11 -4.30 18.10 -15.03
CA PRO A 11 -4.91 18.24 -16.34
C PRO A 11 -6.44 18.23 -16.22
N GLU A 12 -7.11 18.85 -17.19
CA GLU A 12 -8.54 18.65 -17.41
C GLU A 12 -8.77 17.29 -18.11
N ASP A 13 -9.86 16.62 -17.78
CA ASP A 13 -10.36 15.43 -18.47
C ASP A 13 -11.78 15.75 -18.92
N ASP A 14 -12.02 15.69 -20.22
CA ASP A 14 -13.27 16.04 -20.87
C ASP A 14 -14.12 14.80 -21.20
N ARG A 15 -13.68 13.61 -20.78
CA ARG A 15 -14.33 12.34 -21.16
C ARG A 15 -15.10 11.70 -20.02
N PRO A 16 -16.37 11.34 -20.25
CA PRO A 16 -17.08 10.37 -19.42
C PRO A 16 -16.33 9.03 -19.39
N ARG A 17 -16.37 8.32 -18.26
CA ARG A 17 -15.73 7.01 -18.09
C ARG A 17 -16.52 6.11 -17.15
N ALA A 18 -16.45 4.82 -17.40
CA ALA A 18 -16.80 3.80 -16.43
C ALA A 18 -15.56 3.07 -15.92
N LEU A 19 -15.52 2.71 -14.63
CA LEU A 19 -14.42 1.92 -14.05
C LEU A 19 -14.96 0.67 -13.36
N TYR A 20 -14.30 -0.47 -13.57
CA TYR A 20 -14.35 -1.59 -12.64
C TYR A 20 -13.32 -1.35 -11.54
N ALA A 21 -13.80 -1.07 -10.33
CA ALA A 21 -12.97 -0.53 -9.26
C ALA A 21 -13.11 -1.33 -7.96
N ARG A 22 -11.98 -1.72 -7.38
CA ARG A 22 -11.91 -2.34 -6.06
C ARG A 22 -11.64 -1.27 -5.02
N LEU A 23 -12.49 -1.21 -3.99
CA LEU A 23 -12.27 -0.30 -2.86
C LEU A 23 -11.04 -0.77 -2.09
N SER A 24 -9.97 0.02 -2.09
CA SER A 24 -8.69 -0.31 -1.45
C SER A 24 -8.59 0.26 -0.04
N ARG A 25 -9.08 1.49 0.18
CA ARG A 25 -8.87 2.20 1.44
C ARG A 25 -10.05 3.09 1.82
N ILE A 26 -10.28 3.23 3.13
CA ILE A 26 -11.20 4.22 3.70
C ILE A 26 -10.50 4.94 4.84
N ASP A 27 -10.29 6.24 4.70
CA ASP A 27 -9.75 7.09 5.76
C ASP A 27 -10.76 8.11 6.24
N PHE A 28 -11.07 8.06 7.53
CA PHE A 28 -12.03 8.96 8.14
C PHE A 28 -11.39 10.30 8.52
N LEU A 29 -11.92 11.39 7.97
CA LEU A 29 -11.33 12.73 8.12
C LEU A 29 -11.68 13.40 9.47
N SER A 30 -12.47 12.76 10.33
CA SER A 30 -12.74 13.19 11.70
C SER A 30 -13.29 12.06 12.57
N ALA A 31 -13.45 12.31 13.87
CA ALA A 31 -14.10 11.38 14.79
C ALA A 31 -15.64 11.52 14.85
N SER A 32 -16.24 12.42 14.07
CA SER A 32 -17.69 12.71 14.11
C SER A 32 -18.52 11.55 13.52
N PRO A 33 -19.74 11.28 14.01
CA PRO A 33 -20.63 10.29 13.39
C PRO A 33 -21.07 10.64 11.96
N TYR A 34 -21.04 11.94 11.59
CA TYR A 34 -21.31 12.42 10.22
C TYR A 34 -20.02 12.69 9.43
N ARG A 35 -18.93 12.03 9.81
CA ARG A 35 -17.60 12.24 9.22
C ARG A 35 -17.60 11.94 7.73
N ARG A 36 -16.95 12.84 6.99
CA ARG A 36 -16.48 12.55 5.64
C ARG A 36 -15.34 11.54 5.71
N ALA A 37 -15.28 10.67 4.73
CA ALA A 37 -14.19 9.75 4.49
C ALA A 37 -13.54 10.04 3.14
N SER A 38 -12.24 9.79 3.06
CA SER A 38 -11.53 9.50 1.81
C SER A 38 -11.84 8.05 1.47
N ILE A 39 -12.54 7.80 0.36
CA ILE A 39 -12.84 6.45 -0.12
C ILE A 39 -12.05 6.26 -1.41
N GLU A 40 -11.10 5.34 -1.39
CA GLU A 40 -10.12 5.19 -2.46
C GLU A 40 -10.26 3.85 -3.15
N PHE A 41 -10.08 3.87 -4.47
CA PHE A 41 -10.22 2.71 -5.32
C PHE A 41 -8.99 2.54 -6.21
N ASP A 42 -8.68 1.29 -6.48
CA ASP A 42 -7.84 0.85 -7.58
C ASP A 42 -8.76 0.28 -8.66
N GLY A 43 -8.70 0.83 -9.87
CA GLY A 43 -9.64 0.50 -10.94
C GLY A 43 -9.03 0.42 -12.32
N VAL A 44 -9.82 -0.14 -13.22
CA VAL A 44 -9.54 -0.28 -14.65
C VAL A 44 -10.74 0.22 -15.45
N ASP A 45 -10.49 0.83 -16.59
CA ASP A 45 -11.48 1.33 -17.55
C ASP A 45 -12.38 0.18 -17.99
N ALA A 46 -13.68 0.32 -17.72
CA ALA A 46 -14.66 -0.74 -17.95
C ALA A 46 -14.88 -0.99 -19.44
N ASP A 47 -14.91 0.08 -20.24
CA ASP A 47 -15.17 -0.03 -21.68
C ASP A 47 -14.01 -0.75 -22.37
N GLN A 48 -12.77 -0.45 -21.97
CA GLN A 48 -11.61 -1.19 -22.48
C GLN A 48 -11.61 -2.67 -22.07
N ILE A 49 -12.16 -3.02 -20.91
CA ILE A 49 -12.29 -4.41 -20.48
C ILE A 49 -13.39 -5.13 -21.25
N ASP A 50 -14.55 -4.48 -21.41
CA ASP A 50 -15.70 -5.06 -22.07
C ASP A 50 -15.45 -5.31 -23.57
N ASP A 51 -14.64 -4.44 -24.21
CA ASP A 51 -14.26 -4.57 -25.62
C ASP A 51 -13.09 -5.54 -25.87
N SER A 52 -12.35 -5.91 -24.82
CA SER A 52 -11.13 -6.72 -24.93
C SER A 52 -11.42 -8.22 -25.03
N LYS A 53 -10.73 -8.90 -25.95
CA LYS A 53 -10.78 -10.37 -26.06
C LYS A 53 -9.68 -11.07 -25.25
N ASP A 54 -8.60 -10.37 -24.97
CA ASP A 54 -7.51 -10.80 -24.09
C ASP A 54 -7.07 -9.63 -23.17
N PRO A 55 -7.83 -9.36 -22.10
CA PRO A 55 -7.52 -8.27 -21.19
C PRO A 55 -6.10 -8.34 -20.61
N GLU A 56 -5.59 -9.54 -20.35
CA GLU A 56 -4.25 -9.70 -19.79
C GLU A 56 -3.16 -9.27 -20.78
N GLY A 57 -3.26 -9.73 -22.03
CA GLY A 57 -2.32 -9.39 -23.09
C GLY A 57 -2.39 -7.91 -23.48
N GLU A 58 -3.60 -7.35 -23.54
CA GLU A 58 -3.87 -6.01 -24.05
C GLU A 58 -3.66 -4.91 -23.01
N LEU A 59 -4.10 -5.13 -21.76
CA LEU A 59 -4.15 -4.08 -20.74
C LEU A 59 -3.16 -4.34 -19.59
N PHE A 60 -2.98 -5.58 -19.15
CA PHE A 60 -2.08 -5.93 -18.04
C PHE A 60 -0.61 -6.14 -18.49
N ASN A 61 -0.21 -5.41 -19.53
CA ASN A 61 1.18 -5.31 -19.98
C ASN A 61 1.83 -3.99 -19.50
N GLU A 62 3.13 -3.84 -19.65
CA GLU A 62 3.85 -2.63 -19.20
C GLU A 62 3.74 -1.44 -20.15
N LYS A 63 3.17 -1.62 -21.35
CA LYS A 63 3.15 -0.63 -22.42
C LYS A 63 1.92 0.28 -22.34
N GLU A 64 0.77 -0.26 -21.97
CA GLU A 64 -0.48 0.50 -21.92
C GLU A 64 -0.53 1.37 -20.67
N PHE A 65 -0.80 2.67 -20.79
CA PHE A 65 -0.90 3.52 -19.60
C PHE A 65 -2.36 3.81 -19.24
N LYS A 66 -3.25 3.94 -20.22
CA LYS A 66 -4.54 4.59 -20.01
C LYS A 66 -5.63 3.68 -19.47
N ALA A 67 -5.43 2.39 -19.34
CA ALA A 67 -6.48 1.50 -18.86
C ALA A 67 -6.71 1.60 -17.34
N PHE A 68 -5.74 2.06 -16.54
CA PHE A 68 -5.82 1.98 -15.08
C PHE A 68 -5.97 3.35 -14.43
N ALA A 69 -6.72 3.41 -13.32
CA ALA A 69 -6.93 4.63 -12.57
C ALA A 69 -6.99 4.37 -11.07
N LEU A 70 -6.47 5.32 -10.30
CA LEU A 70 -6.76 5.46 -8.88
C LEU A 70 -7.82 6.54 -8.72
N THR A 71 -8.87 6.26 -7.96
CA THR A 71 -9.90 7.26 -7.67
C THR A 71 -10.03 7.48 -6.17
N ARG A 72 -10.29 8.73 -5.80
CA ARG A 72 -10.57 9.17 -4.44
C ARG A 72 -11.86 9.95 -4.41
N ILE A 73 -12.83 9.43 -3.67
CA ILE A 73 -14.13 10.07 -3.45
C ILE A 73 -14.16 10.59 -2.02
N VAL A 74 -14.39 11.90 -1.83
CA VAL A 74 -14.51 12.49 -0.50
C VAL A 74 -15.98 12.81 -0.20
N THR A 75 -16.61 11.96 0.60
CA THR A 75 -18.03 12.06 0.92
C THR A 75 -18.34 11.42 2.29
N THR A 76 -19.59 11.45 2.75
CA THR A 76 -20.00 10.65 3.92
C THR A 76 -20.36 9.22 3.48
N PRO A 77 -20.19 8.20 4.34
CA PRO A 77 -20.58 6.82 4.00
C PRO A 77 -22.04 6.69 3.55
N ARG A 78 -22.94 7.44 4.21
CA ARG A 78 -24.36 7.50 3.84
C ARG A 78 -24.54 8.05 2.42
N ARG A 79 -23.90 9.16 2.09
CA ARG A 79 -24.03 9.77 0.76
C ARG A 79 -23.38 8.91 -0.33
N PHE A 80 -22.30 8.19 0.01
CA PHE A 80 -21.74 7.17 -0.87
C PHE A 80 -22.77 6.06 -1.14
N GLU A 81 -23.39 5.51 -0.10
CA GLU A 81 -24.39 4.44 -0.23
C GLU A 81 -25.62 4.89 -1.03
N GLU A 82 -26.08 6.13 -0.86
CA GLU A 82 -27.16 6.73 -1.66
C GLU A 82 -26.84 6.77 -3.16
N VAL A 83 -25.58 7.03 -3.54
CA VAL A 83 -25.15 7.13 -4.95
C VAL A 83 -24.77 5.78 -5.54
N MET A 84 -24.20 4.89 -4.73
CA MET A 84 -23.61 3.61 -5.16
C MET A 84 -24.54 2.42 -4.96
N GLY A 85 -25.60 2.56 -4.17
CA GLY A 85 -26.51 1.47 -3.82
C GLY A 85 -25.93 0.44 -2.83
N ALA A 86 -24.77 0.70 -2.23
CA ALA A 86 -24.17 -0.13 -1.19
C ALA A 86 -23.17 0.66 -0.32
N PRO A 87 -22.96 0.27 0.95
CA PRO A 87 -22.00 0.92 1.82
C PRO A 87 -20.55 0.72 1.33
N PRO A 88 -19.64 1.66 1.60
CA PRO A 88 -18.23 1.50 1.24
C PRO A 88 -17.57 0.49 2.18
N ILE A 89 -17.23 -0.69 1.67
CA ILE A 89 -16.55 -1.75 2.40
C ILE A 89 -15.22 -2.03 1.70
N VAL A 90 -14.10 -1.96 2.44
CA VAL A 90 -12.78 -2.29 1.88
C VAL A 90 -12.79 -3.70 1.30
N GLY A 91 -12.30 -3.82 0.06
CA GLY A 91 -12.26 -5.04 -0.71
C GLY A 91 -13.49 -5.33 -1.55
N SER A 92 -14.59 -4.57 -1.42
CA SER A 92 -15.74 -4.71 -2.31
C SER A 92 -15.48 -4.06 -3.67
N TRP A 93 -16.23 -4.54 -4.68
CA TRP A 93 -16.14 -4.07 -6.05
C TRP A 93 -17.30 -3.17 -6.41
N PHE A 94 -17.03 -2.16 -7.22
CA PHE A 94 -18.03 -1.25 -7.76
C PHE A 94 -17.76 -0.99 -9.24
N ARG A 95 -18.84 -0.78 -10.01
CA ARG A 95 -18.77 -0.08 -11.28
C ARG A 95 -18.99 1.40 -10.99
N LEU A 96 -18.00 2.25 -11.25
CA LEU A 96 -18.08 3.70 -11.04
C LEU A 96 -18.43 4.38 -12.37
N GLN A 97 -19.34 5.36 -12.34
CA GLN A 97 -19.64 6.23 -13.48
C GLN A 97 -19.11 7.63 -13.19
N ILE A 98 -18.13 8.06 -13.98
CA ILE A 98 -17.37 9.29 -13.79
C ILE A 98 -17.64 10.24 -14.95
N GLU A 99 -17.94 11.49 -14.62
CA GLU A 99 -18.17 12.57 -15.57
C GLU A 99 -17.19 13.73 -15.31
N PRO A 100 -16.79 14.49 -16.35
CA PRO A 100 -15.95 15.68 -16.19
C PRO A 100 -16.52 16.71 -15.21
N SER A 101 -17.84 16.89 -15.23
CA SER A 101 -18.57 17.83 -14.40
C SER A 101 -20.03 17.42 -14.24
N GLY A 102 -20.72 17.95 -13.24
CA GLY A 102 -22.14 17.65 -12.98
C GLY A 102 -22.46 17.48 -11.51
N ASP A 103 -23.69 17.05 -11.23
CA ASP A 103 -24.17 16.76 -9.88
C ASP A 103 -23.74 15.34 -9.48
N GLY A 104 -22.69 15.25 -8.67
CA GLY A 104 -22.14 13.97 -8.23
C GLY A 104 -21.22 14.09 -7.02
N LEU A 105 -20.61 12.97 -6.65
CA LEU A 105 -19.61 12.95 -5.58
C LEU A 105 -18.30 13.54 -6.09
N ILE A 106 -17.75 14.52 -5.36
CA ILE A 106 -16.44 15.09 -5.70
C ILE A 106 -15.40 13.98 -5.71
N THR A 107 -14.78 13.80 -6.87
CA THR A 107 -13.86 12.70 -7.14
C THR A 107 -12.57 13.26 -7.70
N TRP A 108 -11.46 12.72 -7.23
CA TRP A 108 -10.17 12.91 -7.87
C TRP A 108 -9.78 11.60 -8.54
N GLN A 109 -9.32 11.69 -9.78
CA GLN A 109 -8.88 10.56 -10.56
C GLN A 109 -7.44 10.78 -10.99
N ALA A 110 -6.60 9.78 -10.78
CA ALA A 110 -5.29 9.70 -11.39
C ALA A 110 -5.25 8.51 -12.35
N GLN A 111 -5.27 8.81 -13.65
CA GLN A 111 -5.01 7.81 -14.67
C GLN A 111 -3.52 7.47 -14.65
N LEU A 112 -3.21 6.19 -14.81
CA LEU A 112 -1.84 5.81 -15.13
C LEU A 112 -1.45 6.44 -16.48
N GLY A 113 -0.34 7.16 -16.48
CA GLY A 113 0.11 7.93 -17.64
C GLY A 113 1.63 7.95 -17.81
N PRO A 114 2.14 8.79 -18.73
CA PRO A 114 3.57 9.08 -18.85
C PRO A 114 4.19 9.57 -17.53
N LEU A 115 3.42 10.36 -16.76
CA LEU A 115 3.78 10.81 -15.42
C LEU A 115 3.33 9.83 -14.31
N ARG A 116 3.05 8.57 -14.65
CA ARG A 116 2.50 7.57 -13.72
C ARG A 116 1.20 8.06 -13.11
N TYR A 117 1.01 7.91 -11.80
CA TYR A 117 -0.18 8.42 -11.09
C TYR A 117 -0.03 9.86 -10.58
N TYR A 118 0.88 10.66 -11.15
CA TYR A 118 1.08 12.06 -10.75
C TYR A 118 0.24 13.07 -11.55
N ALA A 119 -0.45 12.63 -12.61
CA ALA A 119 -1.47 13.44 -13.27
C ALA A 119 -2.83 13.17 -12.63
N GLN A 120 -3.45 14.20 -12.07
CA GLN A 120 -4.70 14.08 -11.33
C GLN A 120 -5.74 15.08 -11.83
N THR A 121 -6.91 14.59 -12.19
CA THR A 121 -8.04 15.44 -12.58
C THR A 121 -9.09 15.45 -11.49
N ARG A 122 -9.75 16.60 -11.33
CA ARG A 122 -10.96 16.70 -10.52
C ARG A 122 -12.18 16.45 -11.41
N VAL A 123 -12.97 15.46 -11.05
CA VAL A 123 -14.15 14.97 -11.77
C VAL A 123 -15.28 14.75 -10.78
N VAL A 124 -16.43 14.26 -11.25
CA VAL A 124 -17.54 13.85 -10.38
C VAL A 124 -17.91 12.40 -10.64
N THR A 125 -18.18 11.65 -9.58
CA THR A 125 -18.80 10.33 -9.70
C THR A 125 -20.31 10.52 -9.62
N VAL A 126 -21.00 10.38 -10.76
CA VAL A 126 -22.44 10.66 -10.89
C VAL A 126 -23.31 9.46 -10.53
N GLY A 127 -22.73 8.26 -10.51
CA GLY A 127 -23.43 7.02 -10.18
C GLY A 127 -22.48 5.84 -10.05
N GLY A 128 -23.05 4.69 -9.70
CA GLY A 128 -22.35 3.42 -9.69
C GLY A 128 -23.23 2.29 -9.17
N SER A 129 -22.67 1.09 -9.14
CA SER A 129 -23.35 -0.11 -8.65
C SER A 129 -22.35 -1.05 -7.95
N PRO A 130 -22.76 -1.79 -6.91
CA PRO A 130 -21.92 -2.84 -6.34
C PRO A 130 -21.85 -4.01 -7.31
N LEU A 131 -20.65 -4.56 -7.49
CA LEU A 131 -20.43 -5.74 -8.32
C LEU A 131 -20.33 -6.99 -7.46
N VAL A 132 -20.88 -8.10 -7.97
CA VAL A 132 -20.68 -9.41 -7.36
C VAL A 132 -19.45 -10.05 -7.96
N ASP A 133 -18.47 -10.32 -7.11
CA ASP A 133 -17.29 -11.05 -7.53
C ASP A 133 -17.61 -12.54 -7.73
N PRO A 134 -17.47 -13.09 -8.96
CA PRO A 134 -17.83 -14.46 -9.26
C PRO A 134 -16.94 -15.50 -8.59
N LEU A 135 -15.76 -15.11 -8.08
CA LEU A 135 -14.83 -16.01 -7.38
C LEU A 135 -14.97 -15.95 -5.86
N SER A 136 -15.79 -15.03 -5.33
CA SER A 136 -16.06 -15.00 -3.90
C SER A 136 -16.93 -16.19 -3.49
N PRO A 137 -16.68 -16.82 -2.33
CA PRO A 137 -17.59 -17.82 -1.81
C PRO A 137 -19.00 -17.23 -1.66
N PRO A 138 -20.07 -18.04 -1.84
CA PRO A 138 -21.43 -17.55 -1.65
C PRO A 138 -21.56 -16.93 -0.26
N SER A 139 -21.89 -15.64 -0.19
CA SER A 139 -22.30 -15.05 1.08
C SER A 139 -23.60 -15.73 1.52
N GLY A 140 -23.67 -16.19 2.76
CA GLY A 140 -24.93 -16.64 3.37
C GLY A 140 -26.04 -15.58 3.21
N PRO A 141 -27.32 -15.95 3.42
CA PRO A 141 -28.45 -15.10 3.05
C PRO A 141 -28.34 -13.72 3.68
N SER A 142 -28.11 -12.70 2.85
CA SER A 142 -28.15 -11.30 3.25
C SER A 142 -29.57 -10.95 3.71
N PRO A 143 -29.75 -10.19 4.81
CA PRO A 143 -31.06 -9.65 5.15
C PRO A 143 -31.59 -8.86 3.96
N LYS A 144 -32.69 -9.33 3.37
CA LYS A 144 -33.34 -8.65 2.25
C LYS A 144 -33.95 -7.36 2.81
N SER A 145 -33.40 -6.21 2.45
CA SER A 145 -34.17 -4.97 2.56
C SER A 145 -35.34 -5.06 1.59
N LEU A 146 -36.55 -5.02 2.14
CA LEU A 146 -37.80 -4.94 1.39
C LEU A 146 -37.80 -3.62 0.60
N GLY A 147 -37.38 -3.64 -0.67
CA GLY A 147 -37.50 -2.43 -1.52
C GLY A 147 -36.74 -2.40 -2.84
N ALA A 148 -35.63 -3.12 -3.02
CA ALA A 148 -34.92 -3.11 -4.31
C ALA A 148 -34.09 -4.40 -4.50
N ALA A 149 -34.72 -5.42 -5.07
CA ALA A 149 -34.00 -6.57 -5.60
C ALA A 149 -33.55 -6.27 -7.04
N SER A 150 -32.67 -5.30 -7.22
CA SER A 150 -31.92 -5.21 -8.48
C SER A 150 -30.89 -6.34 -8.48
N ALA A 151 -30.92 -7.18 -9.53
CA ALA A 151 -29.87 -8.16 -9.73
C ALA A 151 -28.53 -7.43 -9.77
N LYS A 152 -27.61 -7.75 -8.85
CA LYS A 152 -26.29 -7.14 -8.85
C LYS A 152 -25.52 -7.65 -10.06
N GLU A 153 -24.91 -6.72 -10.80
CA GLU A 153 -24.09 -7.03 -11.96
C GLU A 153 -22.84 -7.83 -11.53
N PRO A 154 -22.47 -8.91 -12.23
CA PRO A 154 -21.24 -9.62 -11.94
C PRO A 154 -20.01 -8.81 -12.38
N LEU A 155 -18.95 -8.87 -11.59
CA LEU A 155 -17.62 -8.41 -12.03
C LEU A 155 -17.18 -9.29 -13.21
N PRO A 156 -16.57 -8.74 -14.28
CA PRO A 156 -16.01 -9.55 -15.34
C PRO A 156 -15.07 -10.63 -14.81
N THR A 157 -15.26 -11.87 -15.23
CA THR A 157 -14.50 -13.03 -14.74
C THR A 157 -13.00 -12.85 -14.95
N SER A 158 -12.58 -12.25 -16.07
CA SER A 158 -11.18 -11.93 -16.36
C SER A 158 -10.55 -11.04 -15.27
N ILE A 159 -11.26 -9.99 -14.82
CA ILE A 159 -10.81 -9.13 -13.73
C ILE A 159 -10.77 -9.89 -12.41
N ALA A 160 -11.81 -10.67 -12.11
CA ALA A 160 -11.87 -11.46 -10.89
C ALA A 160 -10.67 -12.44 -10.78
N GLU A 161 -10.36 -13.14 -11.87
CA GLU A 161 -9.24 -14.07 -11.97
C GLU A 161 -7.89 -13.37 -11.83
N LEU A 162 -7.67 -12.26 -12.52
CA LEU A 162 -6.44 -11.47 -12.43
C LEU A 162 -6.21 -10.96 -11.01
N SER A 163 -7.25 -10.44 -10.37
CA SER A 163 -7.21 -9.96 -8.97
C SER A 163 -7.03 -11.07 -7.93
N ASN A 164 -7.39 -12.32 -8.26
CA ASN A 164 -7.24 -13.47 -7.36
C ASN A 164 -5.96 -14.28 -7.63
N ARG A 165 -5.25 -14.03 -8.73
CA ARG A 165 -4.13 -14.87 -9.20
C ARG A 165 -3.02 -15.10 -8.18
N PHE A 166 -2.76 -14.11 -7.33
CA PHE A 166 -1.65 -14.13 -6.37
C PHE A 166 -2.11 -14.35 -4.92
N THR A 167 -3.23 -15.05 -4.74
CA THR A 167 -3.70 -15.54 -3.43
C THR A 167 -3.29 -16.98 -3.12
N VAL A 168 -2.44 -17.56 -3.97
CA VAL A 168 -1.89 -18.91 -3.79
C VAL A 168 -0.38 -18.80 -3.60
N GLY A 169 0.09 -19.31 -2.46
CA GLY A 169 1.51 -19.32 -2.12
C GLY A 169 2.36 -20.08 -3.14
N ARG A 170 3.60 -19.59 -3.35
CA ARG A 170 4.62 -20.33 -4.09
C ARG A 170 5.18 -21.46 -3.21
N LYS A 171 5.99 -22.35 -3.81
CA LYS A 171 6.71 -23.38 -3.06
C LYS A 171 7.62 -22.72 -2.04
N TRP A 172 7.43 -23.07 -0.76
CA TRP A 172 8.20 -22.51 0.35
C TRP A 172 9.71 -22.62 0.14
N SER A 173 10.20 -23.73 -0.43
CA SER A 173 11.62 -23.96 -0.71
C SER A 173 12.26 -22.90 -1.61
N ASP A 174 11.50 -22.31 -2.52
CA ASP A 174 12.02 -21.29 -3.44
C ASP A 174 12.16 -19.95 -2.71
N ILE A 175 11.18 -19.62 -1.87
CA ILE A 175 11.16 -18.44 -1.01
C ILE A 175 12.28 -18.52 0.02
N GLU A 176 12.37 -19.65 0.72
CA GLU A 176 13.36 -19.88 1.75
C GLU A 176 14.79 -19.75 1.21
N ARG A 177 15.04 -20.19 -0.03
CA ARG A 177 16.34 -20.01 -0.70
C ARG A 177 16.70 -18.54 -0.91
N VAL A 178 15.74 -17.72 -1.33
CA VAL A 178 15.94 -16.27 -1.48
C VAL A 178 16.20 -15.64 -0.11
N LEU A 179 15.42 -15.99 0.91
CA LEU A 179 15.53 -15.43 2.24
C LEU A 179 16.84 -15.79 2.95
N LYS A 180 17.31 -17.04 2.80
CA LYS A 180 18.60 -17.50 3.33
C LYS A 180 19.81 -16.77 2.73
N SER A 181 19.65 -16.10 1.59
CA SER A 181 20.71 -15.30 0.96
C SER A 181 20.84 -13.88 1.53
N ILE A 182 19.89 -13.45 2.36
CA ILE A 182 19.88 -12.12 2.95
C ILE A 182 20.89 -12.07 4.10
N ALA A 183 21.95 -11.29 3.94
CA ALA A 183 22.90 -10.99 5.00
C ALA A 183 22.39 -9.88 5.94
N ALA A 184 22.99 -9.78 7.13
CA ALA A 184 22.77 -8.64 8.03
C ALA A 184 23.20 -7.31 7.37
N PRO A 185 22.35 -6.28 7.37
CA PRO A 185 22.70 -4.96 6.82
C PRO A 185 23.66 -4.21 7.74
N THR A 186 24.48 -3.34 7.15
CA THR A 186 25.24 -2.34 7.94
C THR A 186 24.34 -1.19 8.39
N GLU A 187 23.33 -0.86 7.58
CA GLU A 187 22.39 0.21 7.82
C GLU A 187 21.01 -0.16 7.27
N ILE A 188 19.95 0.22 7.99
CA ILE A 188 18.58 0.21 7.46
C ILE A 188 18.12 1.66 7.33
N VAL A 189 17.73 2.06 6.13
CA VAL A 189 17.36 3.43 5.77
C VAL A 189 15.87 3.53 5.50
N VAL A 190 15.15 4.20 6.40
CA VAL A 190 13.78 4.66 6.13
C VAL A 190 13.89 5.92 5.27
N ARG A 191 13.56 5.79 3.98
CA ARG A 191 13.73 6.84 2.98
C ARG A 191 12.68 7.93 3.15
N ASP A 192 13.09 9.18 2.97
CA ASP A 192 12.15 10.30 2.85
C ASP A 192 11.50 10.30 1.48
N VAL A 193 10.37 9.59 1.35
CA VAL A 193 9.58 9.51 0.11
C VAL A 193 8.31 10.34 0.14
N GLY A 194 8.00 11.04 1.23
CA GLY A 194 6.71 11.69 1.46
C GLY A 194 5.69 10.76 2.13
N GLN A 195 4.41 10.90 1.80
CA GLN A 195 3.34 10.03 2.30
C GLN A 195 3.36 8.67 1.60
N ALA A 196 4.37 7.87 1.97
CA ALA A 196 4.60 6.49 1.52
C ALA A 196 5.65 5.81 2.40
N SER A 197 5.85 4.51 2.20
CA SER A 197 6.85 3.70 2.90
C SER A 197 7.89 3.17 1.90
N PHE A 198 9.16 3.46 2.12
CA PHE A 198 10.25 2.84 1.37
C PHE A 198 11.45 2.68 2.30
N VAL A 199 11.78 1.43 2.64
CA VAL A 199 12.92 1.10 3.50
C VAL A 199 13.98 0.35 2.70
N SER A 200 15.25 0.73 2.85
CA SER A 200 16.39 0.10 2.18
C SER A 200 17.37 -0.50 3.18
N PHE A 201 17.78 -1.73 2.95
CA PHE A 201 18.84 -2.43 3.66
C PHE A 201 20.12 -2.25 2.85
N VAL A 202 21.14 -1.72 3.51
CA VAL A 202 22.36 -1.25 2.86
C VAL A 202 23.54 -2.14 3.29
N ASP A 203 24.36 -2.52 2.32
CA ASP A 203 25.58 -3.28 2.55
C ASP A 203 26.76 -2.38 2.97
N LYS A 204 27.93 -2.96 3.21
CA LYS A 204 29.12 -2.20 3.61
C LYS A 204 29.66 -1.31 2.49
N GLU A 205 29.32 -1.59 1.24
CA GLU A 205 29.65 -0.77 0.06
C GLU A 205 28.67 0.40 -0.14
N GLY A 206 27.60 0.50 0.66
CA GLY A 206 26.59 1.54 0.54
C GLY A 206 25.47 1.24 -0.45
N ARG A 207 25.38 0.01 -0.97
CA ARG A 207 24.37 -0.40 -1.94
C ARG A 207 23.14 -0.98 -1.24
N SER A 208 21.97 -0.64 -1.77
CA SER A 208 20.68 -1.12 -1.28
C SER A 208 20.34 -2.47 -1.94
N TYR A 209 20.42 -3.55 -1.18
CA TYR A 209 20.26 -4.92 -1.69
C TYR A 209 18.94 -5.58 -1.30
N LEU A 210 18.31 -5.11 -0.23
CA LEU A 210 16.98 -5.52 0.20
C LEU A 210 16.13 -4.29 0.47
N HIS A 211 14.85 -4.37 0.19
CA HIS A 211 13.87 -3.33 0.48
C HIS A 211 12.69 -3.92 1.26
N PHE A 212 12.22 -3.17 2.26
CA PHE A 212 10.93 -3.44 2.90
C PHE A 212 10.00 -2.31 2.50
N ASP A 213 9.00 -2.65 1.69
CA ASP A 213 8.23 -1.73 0.85
C ASP A 213 9.08 -0.91 -0.13
N THR A 214 8.44 -0.50 -1.22
CA THR A 214 8.99 0.40 -2.23
C THR A 214 7.90 1.37 -2.68
N GLY A 215 7.32 2.08 -1.73
CA GLY A 215 6.25 3.03 -1.93
C GLY A 215 6.74 4.40 -2.40
N LEU A 216 5.92 5.04 -3.24
CA LEU A 216 5.99 6.46 -3.54
C LEU A 216 4.58 7.05 -3.42
N PRO A 217 4.42 8.31 -3.01
CA PRO A 217 3.10 8.92 -2.89
C PRO A 217 2.39 8.93 -4.25
N VAL A 218 1.10 8.59 -4.26
CA VAL A 218 0.25 8.67 -5.44
C VAL A 218 -0.54 9.97 -5.46
N SER A 219 -0.81 10.50 -6.66
CA SER A 219 -1.83 11.51 -6.94
C SER A 219 -1.96 12.63 -5.89
N TRP A 220 -3.01 12.58 -5.07
CA TRP A 220 -3.38 13.57 -4.07
C TRP A 220 -2.43 13.67 -2.89
N ASN A 221 -1.41 12.81 -2.80
CA ASN A 221 -0.29 12.96 -1.89
C ASN A 221 1.05 13.16 -2.62
N GLY A 222 1.07 13.22 -3.95
CA GLY A 222 2.28 13.40 -4.76
C GLY A 222 3.09 14.66 -4.39
N TYR A 223 2.43 15.72 -3.91
CA TYR A 223 3.10 16.95 -3.47
C TYR A 223 3.96 16.77 -2.22
N THR A 224 3.75 15.68 -1.48
CA THR A 224 4.53 15.37 -0.27
C THR A 224 5.88 14.75 -0.58
N ALA A 225 6.06 14.23 -1.79
CA ALA A 225 7.28 13.57 -2.21
C ALA A 225 8.49 14.54 -2.22
N PRO A 226 9.73 14.05 -2.05
CA PRO A 226 10.90 14.85 -2.39
C PRO A 226 10.93 15.08 -3.90
N LYS A 227 11.62 16.13 -4.34
CA LYS A 227 11.87 16.31 -5.78
C LYS A 227 12.79 15.22 -6.34
N LYS A 228 13.67 14.69 -5.49
CA LYS A 228 14.70 13.72 -5.86
C LYS A 228 14.85 12.68 -4.76
N LEU A 229 15.05 11.44 -5.16
CA LEU A 229 15.32 10.33 -4.27
C LEU A 229 16.68 9.73 -4.63
N ASP A 230 17.56 9.59 -3.64
CA ASP A 230 18.89 9.02 -3.81
C ASP A 230 18.91 7.58 -3.27
N VAL A 231 18.88 6.60 -4.17
CA VAL A 231 19.03 5.18 -3.85
C VAL A 231 20.09 4.58 -4.75
N ASP A 232 21.12 4.01 -4.16
CA ASP A 232 22.06 3.17 -4.89
C ASP A 232 21.57 1.73 -4.85
N LEU A 233 21.10 1.22 -5.99
CA LEU A 233 20.48 -0.09 -6.10
C LEU A 233 21.57 -1.13 -6.36
N ALA A 234 21.61 -2.20 -5.55
CA ALA A 234 22.40 -3.38 -5.90
C ALA A 234 21.81 -4.05 -7.17
N LYS A 235 22.59 -4.90 -7.83
CA LYS A 235 22.11 -5.61 -9.03
C LYS A 235 21.04 -6.67 -8.69
N ASP A 236 21.27 -7.46 -7.65
CA ASP A 236 20.41 -8.57 -7.25
C ASP A 236 19.53 -8.18 -6.07
N GLN A 237 18.53 -7.34 -6.34
CA GLN A 237 17.69 -6.78 -5.29
C GLN A 237 16.56 -7.73 -4.87
N ILE A 238 16.19 -7.62 -3.60
CA ILE A 238 15.00 -8.25 -3.04
C ILE A 238 14.05 -7.16 -2.56
N VAL A 239 12.76 -7.33 -2.81
CA VAL A 239 11.70 -6.52 -2.22
C VAL A 239 10.84 -7.44 -1.37
N ILE A 240 10.69 -7.11 -0.09
CA ILE A 240 9.68 -7.69 0.79
C ILE A 240 8.57 -6.64 0.88
N LEU A 241 7.43 -6.92 0.28
CA LEU A 241 6.27 -6.05 0.34
C LEU A 241 5.49 -6.36 1.62
N SER A 242 5.19 -5.35 2.43
CA SER A 242 4.36 -5.53 3.62
C SER A 242 2.92 -5.87 3.23
N HIS A 243 2.30 -5.10 2.33
CA HIS A 243 0.94 -5.33 1.82
C HIS A 243 0.69 -4.56 0.51
N TRP A 244 -0.42 -4.86 -0.15
CA TRP A 244 -0.73 -4.38 -1.50
C TRP A 244 -1.43 -3.01 -1.58
N ASP A 245 -0.96 -2.05 -0.79
CA ASP A 245 -1.39 -0.66 -0.89
C ASP A 245 -0.39 0.19 -1.69
N TRP A 246 -0.92 1.19 -2.40
CA TRP A 246 -0.16 1.94 -3.40
C TRP A 246 1.02 2.71 -2.82
N ASP A 247 0.86 3.27 -1.63
CA ASP A 247 1.92 3.97 -0.89
C ASP A 247 2.97 3.03 -0.28
N HIS A 248 2.90 1.71 -0.56
CA HIS A 248 3.91 0.70 -0.24
C HIS A 248 4.54 0.03 -1.49
N LEU A 249 3.92 0.15 -2.67
CA LEU A 249 4.35 -0.57 -3.88
C LEU A 249 4.58 0.28 -5.13
N HIS A 250 4.28 1.58 -5.12
CA HIS A 250 4.24 2.42 -6.33
C HIS A 250 5.61 2.65 -7.01
N ALA A 251 6.75 2.53 -6.32
CA ALA A 251 8.04 2.93 -6.86
C ALA A 251 8.45 2.27 -8.20
N PRO A 252 8.12 1.00 -8.54
CA PRO A 252 8.45 0.42 -9.85
C PRO A 252 7.89 1.21 -11.04
N CYS A 253 6.82 1.98 -10.83
CA CYS A 253 6.33 2.89 -11.86
C CYS A 253 7.40 3.94 -12.23
N THR A 254 8.22 4.39 -11.28
CA THR A 254 9.28 5.40 -11.48
C THR A 254 10.68 4.79 -11.59
N ILE A 255 10.97 3.75 -10.79
CA ILE A 255 12.27 3.08 -10.66
C ILE A 255 12.17 1.71 -11.34
N LYS A 256 12.48 1.63 -12.64
CA LYS A 256 12.18 0.45 -13.46
C LYS A 256 12.95 -0.81 -13.04
N ASP A 257 14.15 -0.64 -12.51
CA ASP A 257 14.98 -1.75 -12.00
C ASP A 257 14.26 -2.56 -10.91
N LEU A 258 13.29 -1.97 -10.19
CA LEU A 258 12.50 -2.69 -9.19
C LEU A 258 11.56 -3.74 -9.81
N TYR A 259 11.22 -3.68 -11.11
CA TYR A 259 10.51 -4.78 -11.76
C TYR A 259 11.38 -6.04 -11.90
N ASP A 260 12.70 -5.88 -11.92
CA ASP A 260 13.66 -6.98 -12.06
C ASP A 260 14.15 -7.53 -10.70
N ALA A 261 13.76 -6.89 -9.59
CA ALA A 261 13.99 -7.38 -8.24
C ALA A 261 13.18 -8.67 -7.96
N LYS A 262 13.61 -9.47 -6.99
CA LYS A 262 12.83 -10.61 -6.47
C LYS A 262 11.84 -10.10 -5.42
N TRP A 263 10.55 -10.24 -5.68
CA TRP A 263 9.48 -9.77 -4.81
C TRP A 263 8.91 -10.89 -3.96
N ILE A 264 9.00 -10.75 -2.64
CA ILE A 264 8.32 -11.59 -1.65
C ILE A 264 7.13 -10.78 -1.14
N VAL A 265 5.93 -11.30 -1.34
CA VAL A 265 4.67 -10.55 -1.17
C VAL A 265 3.66 -11.36 -0.37
N PRO A 266 2.76 -10.75 0.42
CA PRO A 266 1.70 -11.48 1.09
C PRO A 266 0.67 -12.00 0.09
N SER A 267 0.00 -13.08 0.47
CA SER A 267 -1.11 -13.68 -0.28
C SER A 267 -2.39 -12.89 -0.08
N GLN A 268 -2.65 -11.91 -0.95
CA GLN A 268 -3.79 -10.99 -0.83
C GLN A 268 -4.48 -10.76 -2.16
N ARG A 269 -5.78 -10.44 -2.09
CA ARG A 269 -6.56 -10.04 -3.27
C ARG A 269 -6.21 -8.63 -3.69
N LEU A 270 -6.01 -8.43 -4.99
CA LEU A 270 -5.46 -7.20 -5.54
C LEU A 270 -6.52 -6.35 -6.25
N GLY A 271 -6.33 -5.04 -6.25
CA GLY A 271 -6.98 -4.16 -7.23
C GLY A 271 -6.37 -4.35 -8.62
N PRO A 272 -7.01 -3.89 -9.70
CA PRO A 272 -6.53 -4.08 -11.07
C PRO A 272 -5.12 -3.53 -11.32
N GLY A 273 -4.81 -2.32 -10.86
CA GLY A 273 -3.49 -1.71 -11.05
C GLY A 273 -2.39 -2.41 -10.24
N ALA A 274 -2.69 -2.80 -8.99
CA ALA A 274 -1.78 -3.64 -8.20
C ALA A 274 -1.54 -5.01 -8.86
N ALA A 275 -2.60 -5.65 -9.38
CA ALA A 275 -2.50 -6.92 -10.11
C ALA A 275 -1.63 -6.80 -11.36
N ARG A 276 -1.71 -5.68 -12.08
CA ARG A 276 -0.82 -5.41 -13.21
C ARG A 276 0.65 -5.38 -12.82
N ILE A 277 1.01 -4.73 -11.71
CA ILE A 277 2.40 -4.73 -11.22
C ILE A 277 2.83 -6.15 -10.86
N ALA A 278 1.99 -6.90 -10.15
CA ALA A 278 2.25 -8.29 -9.80
C ALA A 278 2.46 -9.18 -11.04
N ILE A 279 1.63 -9.03 -12.08
CA ILE A 279 1.76 -9.77 -13.36
C ILE A 279 3.08 -9.43 -14.06
N ALA A 280 3.45 -8.15 -14.12
CA ALA A 280 4.71 -7.71 -14.72
C ALA A 280 5.92 -8.39 -14.04
N ILE A 281 5.94 -8.41 -12.70
CA ILE A 281 7.01 -9.05 -11.92
C ILE A 281 6.95 -10.58 -12.09
N ALA A 282 5.76 -11.17 -12.09
CA ALA A 282 5.58 -12.62 -12.25
C ALA A 282 6.03 -13.12 -13.63
N LYS A 283 5.79 -12.35 -14.70
CA LYS A 283 6.25 -12.66 -16.07
C LYS A 283 7.79 -12.74 -16.19
N ARG A 284 8.52 -12.12 -15.26
CA ARG A 284 9.99 -12.22 -15.14
C ARG A 284 10.45 -13.40 -14.27
N GLY A 285 9.53 -14.16 -13.68
CA GLY A 285 9.83 -15.23 -12.73
C GLY A 285 10.22 -14.73 -11.33
N ASN A 286 9.94 -13.45 -11.03
CA ASN A 286 10.46 -12.77 -9.84
C ASN A 286 9.43 -12.59 -8.71
N LEU A 287 8.19 -13.06 -8.86
CA LEU A 287 7.14 -12.91 -7.85
C LEU A 287 6.98 -14.19 -7.00
N PHE A 288 7.20 -14.02 -5.70
CA PHE A 288 7.18 -15.05 -4.66
C PHE A 288 6.06 -14.76 -3.65
N VAL A 289 4.89 -15.37 -3.84
CA VAL A 289 3.75 -15.21 -2.92
C VAL A 289 4.00 -16.01 -1.64
N TRP A 290 3.99 -15.32 -0.51
CA TRP A 290 4.15 -15.87 0.83
C TRP A 290 3.04 -16.89 1.14
N PRO A 291 3.37 -18.13 1.53
CA PRO A 291 2.38 -19.12 1.92
C PRO A 291 1.72 -18.72 3.25
N TYR A 292 0.41 -18.88 3.32
CA TYR A 292 -0.36 -18.60 4.52
C TYR A 292 0.20 -19.32 5.75
N GLY A 293 0.38 -18.59 6.85
CA GLY A 293 0.87 -19.12 8.12
C GLY A 293 2.35 -19.50 8.13
N ALA A 294 3.09 -19.28 7.04
CA ALA A 294 4.54 -19.48 7.03
C ALA A 294 5.24 -18.41 7.86
N ALA A 295 6.36 -18.81 8.48
CA ALA A 295 7.28 -17.94 9.18
C ALA A 295 8.71 -18.30 8.78
N PHE A 296 9.57 -17.30 8.70
CA PHE A 296 10.99 -17.48 8.44
C PHE A 296 11.80 -16.83 9.55
N THR A 297 12.80 -17.54 10.07
CA THR A 297 13.71 -17.01 11.09
C THR A 297 15.12 -17.53 10.86
N THR A 298 16.08 -16.61 10.94
CA THR A 298 17.53 -16.84 11.00
C THR A 298 18.10 -15.99 12.15
N ALA A 299 19.41 -16.02 12.35
CA ALA A 299 20.06 -15.14 13.32
C ALA A 299 19.90 -13.65 13.00
N ASP A 300 19.78 -13.30 11.71
CA ASP A 300 19.83 -11.92 11.24
C ASP A 300 18.47 -11.39 10.76
N LEU A 301 17.53 -12.27 10.45
CA LEU A 301 16.26 -11.90 9.84
C LEU A 301 15.13 -12.81 10.33
N SER A 302 14.00 -12.21 10.69
CA SER A 302 12.74 -12.90 10.87
C SER A 302 11.64 -12.21 10.08
N ILE A 303 10.80 -12.98 9.39
CA ILE A 303 9.64 -12.51 8.64
C ILE A 303 8.44 -13.39 9.00
N ALA A 304 7.29 -12.76 9.20
CA ALA A 304 6.05 -13.47 9.45
C ALA A 304 4.85 -12.70 8.90
N GLU A 305 3.77 -13.42 8.65
CA GLU A 305 2.47 -12.86 8.31
C GLU A 305 1.75 -12.37 9.59
N CYS A 306 1.09 -11.22 9.49
CA CYS A 306 0.26 -10.68 10.57
C CYS A 306 -1.08 -11.42 10.68
N ALA A 307 -1.59 -11.59 11.89
CA ALA A 307 -2.75 -12.42 12.22
C ALA A 307 -4.09 -11.65 12.18
N GLY A 308 -4.21 -10.64 11.31
CA GLY A 308 -5.43 -9.87 11.13
C GLY A 308 -6.58 -10.64 10.50
N LYS A 309 -7.76 -10.00 10.51
CA LYS A 309 -8.95 -10.56 9.84
C LYS A 309 -8.73 -10.61 8.33
N VAL A 310 -9.07 -11.75 7.73
CA VAL A 310 -9.11 -11.93 6.26
C VAL A 310 -9.87 -10.78 5.60
N GLY A 311 -9.27 -10.20 4.55
CA GLY A 311 -9.82 -9.06 3.83
C GLY A 311 -9.32 -7.69 4.32
N ASN A 312 -8.65 -7.62 5.47
CA ASN A 312 -7.91 -6.43 5.89
C ASN A 312 -6.44 -6.56 5.46
N ALA A 313 -6.08 -5.96 4.34
CA ALA A 313 -4.74 -6.07 3.76
C ALA A 313 -3.64 -5.58 4.72
N ASN A 314 -3.86 -4.46 5.41
CA ASN A 314 -2.91 -3.88 6.35
C ASN A 314 -2.55 -4.89 7.46
N ASN A 315 -3.56 -5.54 8.04
CA ASN A 315 -3.38 -6.45 9.17
C ASN A 315 -3.10 -7.91 8.76
N THR A 316 -3.07 -8.22 7.47
CA THR A 316 -2.70 -9.55 6.93
C THR A 316 -1.44 -9.47 6.07
N GLY A 317 -0.67 -8.40 6.23
CA GLY A 317 0.60 -8.19 5.55
C GLY A 317 1.77 -8.97 6.18
N LEU A 318 2.97 -8.71 5.67
CA LEU A 318 4.23 -9.21 6.21
C LEU A 318 4.85 -8.18 7.15
N THR A 319 5.39 -8.67 8.27
CA THR A 319 6.24 -7.93 9.20
C THR A 319 7.63 -8.52 9.21
N LEU A 320 8.64 -7.68 9.46
CA LEU A 320 10.05 -8.01 9.36
C LEU A 320 10.81 -7.51 10.60
N ARG A 321 11.55 -8.41 11.24
CA ARG A 321 12.55 -8.09 12.25
C ARG A 321 13.95 -8.37 11.68
N ALA A 322 14.84 -7.40 11.77
CA ALA A 322 16.20 -7.54 11.25
C ALA A 322 17.23 -7.16 12.30
N ARG A 323 18.32 -7.92 12.34
CA ARG A 323 19.52 -7.59 13.10
C ARG A 323 20.54 -6.94 12.17
N LEU A 324 21.00 -5.76 12.55
CA LEU A 324 22.09 -5.07 11.87
C LEU A 324 23.43 -5.72 12.24
N SER A 325 24.45 -5.53 11.40
CA SER A 325 25.80 -6.09 11.64
C SER A 325 26.43 -5.61 12.95
N ALA A 326 25.97 -4.47 13.49
CA ALA A 326 26.37 -3.96 14.81
C ALA A 326 25.66 -4.66 16.00
N GLY A 327 24.77 -5.62 15.73
CA GLY A 327 24.04 -6.41 16.73
C GLY A 327 22.73 -5.79 17.22
N ARG A 328 22.37 -4.58 16.75
CA ARG A 328 21.09 -3.94 17.06
C ARG A 328 19.96 -4.53 16.22
N GLU A 329 18.73 -4.41 16.72
CA GLU A 329 17.55 -4.97 16.04
C GLU A 329 16.53 -3.89 15.66
N ALA A 330 15.97 -4.02 14.47
CA ALA A 330 14.91 -3.19 13.95
C ALA A 330 13.63 -4.01 13.71
N LEU A 331 12.47 -3.42 13.99
CA LEU A 331 11.15 -3.96 13.64
C LEU A 331 10.48 -3.08 12.58
N LEU A 332 10.05 -3.70 11.47
CA LEU A 332 9.37 -3.07 10.33
C LEU A 332 8.01 -3.74 10.10
N THR A 333 6.92 -3.00 10.24
CA THR A 333 5.57 -3.60 10.32
C THR A 333 4.65 -3.25 9.16
N GLY A 334 5.07 -2.38 8.25
CA GLY A 334 4.17 -1.77 7.26
C GLY A 334 3.01 -1.08 7.98
N ASP A 335 1.78 -1.39 7.57
CA ASP A 335 0.56 -0.80 8.14
C ASP A 335 -0.16 -1.69 9.14
N ALA A 336 0.45 -2.82 9.50
CA ALA A 336 -0.16 -3.77 10.42
C ALA A 336 -0.32 -3.15 11.82
N ASP A 337 -1.51 -3.26 12.38
CA ASP A 337 -1.75 -2.93 13.77
C ASP A 337 -0.89 -3.80 14.68
N TYR A 338 -0.29 -3.19 15.70
CA TYR A 338 0.66 -3.94 16.50
C TYR A 338 0.06 -5.15 17.21
N SER A 339 -1.25 -5.12 17.46
CA SER A 339 -2.01 -6.22 18.06
C SER A 339 -2.12 -7.45 17.16
N THR A 340 -1.78 -7.32 15.88
CA THR A 340 -1.84 -8.39 14.88
C THR A 340 -0.49 -9.06 14.65
N LEU A 341 0.60 -8.52 15.23
CA LEU A 341 1.91 -9.14 15.08
C LEU A 341 1.94 -10.48 15.81
N PRO A 342 2.57 -11.51 15.23
CA PRO A 342 2.91 -12.73 15.95
C PRO A 342 3.77 -12.42 17.17
N ALA A 343 3.58 -13.19 18.25
CA ALA A 343 4.33 -12.99 19.51
C ALA A 343 5.86 -13.06 19.33
N THR A 344 6.35 -13.78 18.33
CA THR A 344 7.78 -13.85 17.98
C THR A 344 8.35 -12.51 17.51
N MET A 345 7.52 -11.56 17.10
CA MET A 345 7.93 -10.26 16.57
C MET A 345 7.87 -9.13 17.60
N THR A 346 7.22 -9.33 18.76
CA THR A 346 6.92 -8.26 19.72
C THR A 346 7.99 -8.06 20.80
N ALA A 347 9.04 -8.89 20.82
CA ALA A 347 10.14 -8.70 21.76
C ALA A 347 10.82 -7.33 21.57
N PRO A 348 11.36 -6.70 22.63
CA PRO A 348 11.94 -5.36 22.55
C PRO A 348 12.99 -5.22 21.45
N VAL A 349 13.03 -4.05 20.81
CA VAL A 349 13.96 -3.72 19.71
C VAL A 349 14.64 -2.37 19.93
N ASP A 350 15.73 -2.13 19.23
CA ASP A 350 16.48 -0.87 19.27
C ASP A 350 15.88 0.17 18.32
N TYR A 351 15.30 -0.28 17.22
CA TYR A 351 14.70 0.56 16.20
C TYR A 351 13.30 0.10 15.82
N LEU A 352 12.42 1.05 15.59
CA LEU A 352 11.06 0.80 15.15
C LEU A 352 10.75 1.65 13.93
N LEU A 353 10.31 1.03 12.84
CA LEU A 353 9.50 1.74 11.86
C LEU A 353 8.07 1.79 12.39
N VAL A 354 7.59 3.00 12.65
CA VAL A 354 6.24 3.23 13.14
C VAL A 354 5.23 2.75 12.10
N SER A 355 4.30 1.92 12.55
CA SER A 355 3.25 1.35 11.71
C SER A 355 2.33 2.42 11.10
N HIS A 356 1.82 2.14 9.89
CA HIS A 356 0.73 2.89 9.24
C HIS A 356 1.00 4.38 9.12
N HIS A 357 2.25 4.75 8.87
CA HIS A 357 2.70 6.15 8.79
C HIS A 357 2.41 6.97 10.07
N GLY A 358 2.18 6.29 11.21
CA GLY A 358 1.73 6.88 12.45
C GLY A 358 0.24 7.20 12.51
N ALA A 359 -0.61 6.51 11.72
CA ALA A 359 -2.07 6.58 11.83
C ALA A 359 -2.55 6.21 13.25
N ALA A 360 -3.84 6.40 13.52
CA ALA A 360 -4.43 5.94 14.77
C ALA A 360 -4.39 4.40 14.86
N MET A 361 -3.71 3.88 15.89
CA MET A 361 -3.56 2.44 16.13
C MET A 361 -4.33 1.98 17.37
N ALA A 362 -4.49 0.66 17.53
CA ALA A 362 -5.01 0.07 18.75
C ALA A 362 -4.13 0.45 19.97
N VAL A 363 -4.78 0.70 21.10
CA VAL A 363 -4.10 1.09 22.32
C VAL A 363 -3.49 -0.13 23.00
N GLY A 364 -2.26 0.01 23.52
CA GLY A 364 -1.63 -0.99 24.39
C GLY A 364 -0.87 -2.11 23.67
N SER A 365 -0.77 -2.07 22.34
CA SER A 365 -0.04 -3.07 21.54
C SER A 365 1.34 -2.60 21.04
N VAL A 366 1.71 -1.34 21.27
CA VAL A 366 2.97 -0.76 20.77
C VAL A 366 4.18 -1.54 21.31
N PRO A 367 5.05 -2.08 20.42
CA PRO A 367 6.29 -2.76 20.81
C PRO A 367 7.15 -1.87 21.70
N THR A 368 7.83 -2.46 22.67
CA THR A 368 8.63 -1.70 23.64
C THR A 368 10.04 -1.47 23.13
N ALA A 369 10.59 -0.29 23.43
CA ALA A 369 11.99 -0.01 23.17
C ALA A 369 12.90 -0.85 24.09
N ARG A 370 14.04 -1.32 23.56
CA ARG A 370 15.04 -2.03 24.35
C ARG A 370 15.66 -1.09 25.40
N SER A 371 15.54 -1.45 26.68
CA SER A 371 16.09 -0.68 27.79
C SER A 371 17.62 -0.49 27.68
N GLY A 372 18.12 0.68 28.07
CA GLY A 372 19.54 1.00 28.11
C GLY A 372 20.20 1.28 26.74
N THR A 373 19.43 1.35 25.65
CA THR A 373 19.95 1.61 24.30
C THR A 373 19.53 3.00 23.78
N VAL A 374 20.32 3.57 22.87
CA VAL A 374 20.06 4.91 22.25
C VAL A 374 19.17 4.77 21.00
N GLY A 375 18.21 3.84 21.05
CA GLY A 375 17.27 3.55 19.98
C GLY A 375 16.34 4.71 19.61
N PHE A 376 15.61 4.57 18.51
CA PHE A 376 14.59 5.54 18.11
C PHE A 376 13.51 4.94 17.20
N ALA A 377 12.35 5.58 17.19
CA ALA A 377 11.26 5.23 16.27
C ALA A 377 11.31 6.16 15.05
N ALA A 378 11.41 5.61 13.85
CA ALA A 378 11.29 6.35 12.60
C ALA A 378 9.84 6.32 12.12
N VAL A 379 9.29 7.45 11.70
CA VAL A 379 7.96 7.49 11.07
C VAL A 379 8.07 8.04 9.65
N SER A 380 7.66 7.24 8.67
CA SER A 380 7.62 7.67 7.27
C SER A 380 6.27 8.29 6.94
N PHE A 381 6.23 9.58 6.66
CA PHE A 381 5.03 10.28 6.22
C PHE A 381 5.38 11.58 5.49
N GLY A 382 4.39 12.19 4.84
CA GLY A 382 4.53 13.46 4.13
C GLY A 382 3.94 14.63 4.90
N ALA A 383 4.65 15.76 5.02
CA ALA A 383 4.10 16.95 5.67
C ALA A 383 2.86 17.46 4.91
N GLY A 384 1.76 17.69 5.65
CA GLY A 384 0.51 18.17 5.08
C GLY A 384 -0.24 17.12 4.24
N ASN A 385 0.04 15.83 4.41
CA ASN A 385 -0.69 14.74 3.74
C ASN A 385 -2.21 14.80 3.99
N THR A 386 -2.96 14.18 3.09
CA THR A 386 -4.43 14.20 3.12
C THR A 386 -5.06 13.42 4.28
N TYR A 387 -4.31 12.50 4.89
CA TYR A 387 -4.76 11.61 5.97
C TYR A 387 -4.56 12.20 7.35
N ARG A 388 -3.85 13.34 7.45
CA ARG A 388 -3.47 14.00 8.72
C ARG A 388 -2.59 13.11 9.58
N HIS A 389 -1.76 12.29 8.94
CA HIS A 389 -0.73 11.52 9.63
C HIS A 389 0.48 12.41 9.97
N PRO A 390 1.21 12.08 11.04
CA PRO A 390 0.87 11.09 12.06
C PRO A 390 -0.14 11.64 13.06
N ASN A 391 -0.81 10.73 13.77
CA ASN A 391 -1.77 11.02 14.82
C ASN A 391 -1.06 11.30 16.15
N GLU A 392 -1.43 12.39 16.83
CA GLU A 392 -0.79 12.83 18.08
C GLU A 392 -0.95 11.82 19.24
N ALA A 393 -2.10 11.14 19.34
CA ALA A 393 -2.31 10.11 20.36
C ALA A 393 -1.43 8.88 20.11
N THR A 394 -1.14 8.59 18.83
CA THR A 394 -0.20 7.53 18.45
C THR A 394 1.22 7.89 18.83
N GLU A 395 1.66 9.14 18.60
CA GLU A 395 2.97 9.62 19.06
C GLU A 395 3.11 9.52 20.59
N LEU A 396 2.07 9.90 21.34
CA LEU A 396 2.08 9.81 22.81
C LEU A 396 2.12 8.37 23.33
N THR A 397 1.41 7.43 22.69
CA THR A 397 1.47 6.01 23.10
C THR A 397 2.83 5.40 22.84
N HIS A 398 3.49 5.76 21.74
CA HIS A 398 4.87 5.34 21.48
C HIS A 398 5.86 5.92 22.48
N PHE A 399 5.72 7.21 22.85
CA PHE A 399 6.51 7.81 23.91
C PHE A 399 6.42 6.99 25.22
N LYS A 400 5.20 6.57 25.61
CA LYS A 400 4.97 5.74 26.79
C LYS A 400 5.58 4.34 26.70
N SER A 401 5.74 3.80 25.49
CA SER A 401 6.42 2.51 25.24
C SER A 401 7.96 2.62 25.12
N GLY A 402 8.53 3.77 25.49
CA GLY A 402 9.97 4.00 25.50
C GLY A 402 10.53 4.65 24.22
N TRP A 403 9.67 4.98 23.25
CA TRP A 403 10.08 5.64 22.00
C TRP A 403 10.08 7.17 22.12
N GLY A 404 10.76 7.70 23.15
CA GLY A 404 10.85 9.15 23.35
C GLY A 404 11.58 9.91 22.24
N ASN A 405 12.37 9.20 21.43
CA ASN A 405 13.05 9.73 20.25
C ASN A 405 12.25 9.42 18.98
N TRP A 406 11.19 10.20 18.74
CA TRP A 406 10.35 10.06 17.56
C TRP A 406 10.91 10.86 16.38
N ARG A 407 11.32 10.18 15.30
CA ARG A 407 12.03 10.80 14.17
C ARG A 407 11.24 10.73 12.87
N PRO A 408 10.57 11.82 12.46
CA PRO A 408 9.81 11.85 11.21
C PRO A 408 10.71 11.98 9.99
N THR A 409 10.38 11.38 8.84
CA THR A 409 11.08 11.64 7.57
C THR A 409 10.75 13.02 7.00
N ALA A 410 9.51 13.48 7.17
CA ALA A 410 9.05 14.82 6.78
C ALA A 410 9.56 15.95 7.68
N ARG A 411 9.61 17.16 7.10
CA ARG A 411 9.84 18.41 7.84
C ARG A 411 8.63 18.73 8.72
N ARG A 412 8.85 19.00 10.00
CA ARG A 412 7.88 19.67 10.90
C ARG A 412 8.36 21.09 11.21
N PRO A 413 7.46 22.09 11.31
CA PRO A 413 7.84 23.43 11.77
C PRO A 413 8.59 23.35 13.11
N GLY A 414 9.75 24.02 13.22
CA GLY A 414 10.59 23.99 14.42
C GLY A 414 11.44 22.72 14.64
N ILE A 415 11.35 21.72 13.76
CA ILE A 415 12.13 20.46 13.82
C ILE A 415 13.07 20.38 12.61
N ARG A 416 14.06 19.47 12.71
CA ARG A 416 15.05 19.15 11.66
C ARG A 416 14.45 19.10 10.24
N PRO A 417 15.26 19.41 9.21
CA PRO A 417 14.85 19.28 7.81
C PRO A 417 14.35 17.87 7.46
N ARG A 418 13.54 17.78 6.39
CA ARG A 418 13.13 16.51 5.77
C ARG A 418 14.38 15.71 5.39
N TRP A 419 14.46 14.43 5.74
CA TRP A 419 15.64 13.59 5.52
C TRP A 419 15.33 12.11 5.79
N ASP A 420 16.13 11.22 5.20
CA ASP A 420 16.18 9.80 5.54
C ASP A 420 16.45 9.57 7.04
N ARG A 421 15.98 8.43 7.56
CA ARG A 421 16.26 7.98 8.93
C ARG A 421 17.03 6.67 8.88
N LYS A 422 18.14 6.62 9.61
CA LYS A 422 19.17 5.59 9.50
C LYS A 422 19.27 4.80 10.80
N PHE A 423 19.03 3.51 10.73
CA PHE A 423 19.29 2.55 11.80
C PHE A 423 20.69 1.97 11.59
N PHE A 424 21.51 1.90 12.65
CA PHE A 424 22.91 1.47 12.59
C PHE A 424 23.19 0.35 13.59
#